data_AF-A0A076H6H4-F1
#
_entry.id   AF-A0A076H6H4-F1
#
_cell.length_a   1.000
_cell.length_b   1.000
_cell.length_c   1.000
_cell.angle_alpha   90.00
_cell.angle_beta   90.00
_cell.angle_gamma   90.00
#
_symmetry.space_group_name_H-M   'P 1'
#
loop_
_entity.id
_entity.type
_entity.pdbx_description
1 polymer ?
#
loop_
_entity_poly.entity_id
_entity_poly.type
_entity_poly.pdbx_seq_one_letter_code
_entity_poly.pdbx_strand_id
1 'polypeptide(L)' 'MDKLKQFKLLSTQLSKSQKIKLYKQFVESPEVGMESIVQLASKYGLVISKQEISDFIRIIDLEALGS' A
#
# COMPACT_ATOMS: atom_id res chain seq x y z
N MET A 1 5.84 -13.61 9.83
CA MET A 1 6.18 -13.19 8.46
C MET A 1 6.37 -11.68 8.44
N ASP A 2 7.33 -11.18 7.66
CA ASP A 2 7.60 -9.75 7.50
C ASP A 2 6.41 -9.02 6.86
N LYS A 3 5.87 -8.00 7.53
CA LYS A 3 4.73 -7.20 7.06
C LYS A 3 5.03 -6.47 5.76
N LEU A 4 6.27 -6.02 5.54
CA LEU A 4 6.69 -5.37 4.30
C LEU A 4 6.62 -6.35 3.11
N LYS A 5 7.08 -7.60 3.31
CA LYS A 5 6.96 -8.65 2.27
C LYS A 5 5.51 -8.96 1.92
N GLN A 6 4.63 -9.05 2.93
CA GLN A 6 3.20 -9.27 2.71
C GLN A 6 2.54 -8.07 2.01
N PHE A 7 2.94 -6.84 2.34
CA PHE A 7 2.47 -5.64 1.67
C PHE A 7 2.88 -5.59 0.18
N LYS A 8 4.15 -5.93 -0.12
CA LYS A 8 4.63 -6.06 -1.51
C LYS A 8 3.83 -7.12 -2.29
N LEU A 9 3.59 -8.28 -1.67
CA LEU A 9 2.80 -9.36 -2.27
C LEU A 9 1.34 -8.96 -2.50
N LEU A 10 0.72 -8.23 -1.57
CA LEU A 10 -0.62 -7.69 -1.75
C LEU A 10 -0.69 -6.86 -3.03
N SER A 11 0.31 -5.99 -3.26
CA SER A 11 0.37 -5.17 -4.47
C SER A 11 0.39 -6.00 -5.77
N THR A 12 0.98 -7.21 -5.78
CA THR A 12 1.01 -8.06 -6.98
C THR A 12 -0.32 -8.78 -7.23
N GLN A 13 -1.14 -8.94 -6.18
CA GLN A 13 -2.45 -9.59 -6.27
C GLN A 13 -3.58 -8.64 -6.70
N LEU A 14 -3.37 -7.32 -6.63
CA LEU A 14 -4.37 -6.34 -7.04
C LEU A 14 -4.51 -6.29 -8.57
N SER A 15 -5.75 -6.27 -9.04
CA SER A 15 -6.06 -5.98 -10.43
C SER A 15 -5.64 -4.55 -10.81
N LYS A 16 -5.40 -4.31 -12.10
CA LYS A 16 -5.08 -2.97 -12.63
C LYS A 16 -6.12 -1.92 -12.23
N SER A 17 -7.41 -2.26 -12.25
CA SER A 17 -8.51 -1.38 -11.86
C SER A 17 -8.42 -0.97 -10.38
N GLN A 18 -8.14 -1.93 -9.48
CA GLN A 18 -7.97 -1.65 -8.05
C GLN A 18 -6.77 -0.73 -7.80
N LYS A 19 -5.64 -0.97 -8.48
CA LYS A 19 -4.45 -0.10 -8.39
C LYS A 19 -4.75 1.33 -8.83
N ILE A 20 -5.40 1.50 -9.97
CA ILE A 20 -5.80 2.82 -10.49
C ILE A 20 -6.73 3.52 -9.50
N LYS A 21 -7.71 2.81 -8.93
CA LYS A 21 -8.63 3.38 -7.95
C LYS A 21 -7.91 3.89 -6.71
N LEU A 22 -7.04 3.07 -6.11
CA LEU A 22 -6.26 3.45 -4.93
C LEU A 22 -5.35 4.64 -5.21
N TYR A 23 -4.70 4.66 -6.39
CA TYR A 23 -3.86 5.77 -6.81
C TYR A 23 -4.67 7.07 -6.96
N LYS A 24 -5.83 7.03 -7.63
CA LYS A 24 -6.71 8.20 -7.75
C LYS A 24 -7.12 8.74 -6.39
N GLN A 25 -7.56 7.85 -5.49
CA GLN A 25 -7.94 8.23 -4.13
C GLN A 25 -6.77 8.90 -3.40
N PHE A 26 -5.55 8.39 -3.55
CA PHE A 26 -4.37 8.95 -2.90
C PHE A 26 -3.96 10.33 -3.47
N VAL A 27 -4.06 10.52 -4.79
CA VAL A 27 -3.78 11.82 -5.44
C VAL A 27 -4.82 12.88 -5.08
N GLU A 28 -6.10 12.49 -5.02
CA GLU A 28 -7.20 13.40 -4.68
C GLU A 28 -7.23 13.75 -3.18
N SER A 29 -6.98 12.76 -2.32
CA SER A 29 -6.91 12.92 -0.87
C SER A 29 -5.99 11.87 -0.25
N PRO A 30 -4.75 12.24 0.10
CA PRO A 30 -3.76 11.30 0.63
C PRO A 30 -4.26 10.52 1.85
N GLU A 31 -5.04 11.16 2.72
CA GLU A 31 -5.61 10.52 3.91
C GLU A 31 -6.66 9.45 3.57
N VAL A 32 -7.55 9.73 2.61
CA VAL A 32 -8.53 8.74 2.10
C VAL A 32 -7.84 7.59 1.37
N GLY A 33 -6.81 7.90 0.60
CA GLY A 33 -5.97 6.89 -0.04
C GLY A 33 -5.30 5.95 0.98
N MET A 34 -4.72 6.51 2.04
CA MET A 34 -4.13 5.74 3.14
C MET A 34 -5.15 4.86 3.86
N GLU A 35 -6.31 5.41 4.20
CA GLU A 35 -7.41 4.65 4.81
C GLU A 35 -7.85 3.49 3.91
N SER A 36 -7.94 3.73 2.60
CA SER A 36 -8.31 2.70 1.62
C SER A 36 -7.28 1.56 1.55
N ILE A 37 -5.99 1.87 1.70
CA ILE A 37 -4.92 0.87 1.74
C ILE A 37 -4.98 0.05 3.05
N VAL A 38 -5.22 0.69 4.20
CA VAL A 38 -5.42 -0.01 5.50
C VAL A 38 -6.58 -0.99 5.42
N GLN A 39 -7.72 -0.53 4.91
CA GLN A 39 -8.91 -1.37 4.76
C GLN A 39 -8.67 -2.53 3.78
N LEU A 40 -7.96 -2.27 2.68
CA LEU A 40 -7.60 -3.30 1.73
C LEU A 40 -6.68 -4.34 2.37
N ALA A 41 -5.61 -3.94 3.04
CA ALA A 41 -4.70 -4.85 3.72
C ALA A 41 -5.45 -5.73 4.73
N SER A 42 -6.35 -5.13 5.51
CA SER A 42 -7.17 -5.84 6.51
C SER A 42 -8.06 -6.91 5.87
N LYS A 43 -8.63 -6.67 4.68
CA LYS A 43 -9.42 -7.68 3.94
C LYS A 43 -8.60 -8.91 3.53
N TYR A 44 -7.28 -8.77 3.43
CA TYR A 44 -6.34 -9.85 3.13
C TYR A 44 -5.67 -10.41 4.39
N GLY A 45 -6.20 -10.09 5.58
CA GLY A 45 -5.66 -10.56 6.86
C GLY A 45 -4.39 -9.83 7.32
N LEU A 46 -4.00 -8.76 6.64
CA LEU A 46 -2.81 -7.98 6.95
C LEU A 46 -3.19 -6.73 7.77
N VAL A 47 -2.99 -6.80 9.08
CA VAL A 47 -3.22 -5.67 9.99
C VAL A 47 -2.00 -4.74 9.99
N ILE A 48 -2.15 -3.58 9.35
CA ILE A 48 -1.12 -2.54 9.25
C ILE A 48 -1.71 -1.17 9.56
N SER A 49 -0.95 -0.35 10.26
CA SER A 49 -1.29 1.05 10.55
C SER A 49 -0.95 1.98 9.38
N LYS A 50 -1.50 3.19 9.40
CA LYS A 50 -1.14 4.26 8.45
C LYS A 50 0.36 4.59 8.50
N GLN A 51 0.95 4.60 9.70
CA GLN A 51 2.37 4.85 9.90
C GLN A 51 3.21 3.78 9.21
N GLU A 52 2.88 2.50 9.43
CA GLU A 52 3.57 1.38 8.77
C GLU A 52 3.45 1.45 7.24
N ILE A 53 2.29 1.84 6.70
CA ILE A 53 2.13 2.03 5.24
C ILE A 53 3.05 3.14 4.74
N SER A 54 3.12 4.27 5.46
CA SER A 54 3.99 5.38 5.08
C SER A 54 5.46 4.95 5.04
N ASP A 55 5.90 4.20 6.06
CA ASP A 55 7.26 3.65 6.13
C ASP A 55 7.52 2.66 4.99
N PHE A 56 6.55 1.80 4.66
CA PHE A 56 6.68 0.83 3.56
C PHE A 56 6.76 1.51 2.19
N ILE A 57 5.94 2.54 1.95
CA ILE A 57 6.00 3.32 0.71
C ILE A 57 7.38 3.97 0.58
N ARG A 58 7.90 4.56 1.67
CA ARG A 58 9.25 5.15 1.68
C ARG A 58 10.34 4.13 1.38
N ILE A 59 10.27 2.94 1.99
CA ILE A 59 11.24 1.86 1.72
C ILE A 59 11.19 1.44 0.25
N ILE A 60 9.99 1.24 -0.31
CA ILE A 60 9.81 0.85 -1.70
C ILE A 60 10.34 1.92 -2.67
N ASP A 61 10.09 3.20 -2.37
CA ASP A 61 10.58 4.32 -3.18
C ASP A 61 12.12 4.40 -3.17
N LEU A 62 12.74 4.24 -2.01
CA LEU A 62 14.20 4.19 -1.88
C LEU A 62 14.81 2.98 -2.62
N GLU A 63 14.17 1.81 -2.57
CA GLU A 63 14.59 0.63 -3.34
C GLU A 63 14.52 0.88 -4.85
N ALA A 64 13.47 1.57 -5.34
CA ALA A 64 13.29 1.86 -6.76
C ALA A 64 14.32 2.86 -7.31
N LEU A 65 14.83 3.78 -6.49
CA LEU A 65 15.84 4.77 -6.86
C LEU A 65 17.29 4.24 -6.80
N GLY A 66 17.52 3.12 -6.10
CA GLY A 66 18.83 2.48 -5.96
C GLY A 66 19.05 1.26 -6.86
N SER A 67 18.12 0.99 -7.79
CA SER A 67 18.12 -0.17 -8.71
C SER A 67 18.50 0.20 -10.14
#